data_AF-A0A2J7Z758-F1
#
_entry.id   AF-A0A2J7Z758-F1
#
_cell.length_a   1.000
_cell.length_b   1.000
_cell.length_c   1.000
_cell.angle_alpha   90.00
_cell.angle_beta   90.00
_cell.angle_gamma   90.00
#
_symmetry.space_group_name_H-M   'P 1'
#
loop_
_entity.id
_entity.type
_entity.pdbx_description
1 polymer ?
#
loop_
_entity_poly.entity_id
_entity_poly.type
_entity_poly.pdbx_seq_one_letter_code
_entity_poly.pdbx_strand_id
1 'polypeptide(L)'
;MVRLSFDFEGEAAELVDALSDYPFEIASFQSRYREWQTKEKYWAPSFGGAHFPHGWACAFRGEGHRSLVSRRWLDTGPWHLLHGPNDTTLVQFHDLKLGAAEALAQAKPAHEHMGHSNEGGFLRTPYVYRKEIKGFYDASRRVLKVVVLGRTVPAVEMRDACAARRDNLLAPEQPVDNVAFVFLDPAEARAHLPRLWPYGLECWTVIDDVETRLDTEERPEGAGDRA
;
A
#
# COMPACT_ATOMS: atom_id res chain seq x y z
N MET A 1 9.06 15.07 -8.76
CA MET A 1 8.09 15.10 -7.65
C MET A 1 7.88 16.53 -7.15
N VAL A 2 6.74 17.14 -7.52
CA VAL A 2 6.29 18.40 -6.92
C VAL A 2 5.65 18.05 -5.58
N ARG A 3 6.07 18.73 -4.52
CA ARG A 3 5.57 18.56 -3.15
C ARG A 3 4.67 19.74 -2.84
N LEU A 4 3.40 19.47 -2.57
CA LEU A 4 2.44 20.49 -2.17
C LEU A 4 2.26 20.43 -0.65
N SER A 5 2.28 21.60 -0.02
CA SER A 5 2.09 21.76 1.41
C SER A 5 1.39 23.09 1.63
N PHE A 6 0.13 23.03 2.04
CA PHE A 6 -0.66 24.21 2.36
C PHE A 6 -1.69 23.82 3.43
N ASP A 7 -2.00 24.76 4.30
CA ASP A 7 -3.11 24.61 5.24
C ASP A 7 -4.41 24.74 4.46
N PHE A 8 -5.28 23.74 4.59
CA PHE A 8 -6.57 23.68 3.89
C PHE A 8 -7.70 23.70 4.92
N GLU A 9 -8.45 24.80 4.95
CA GLU A 9 -9.65 25.00 5.76
C GLU A 9 -10.88 24.74 4.89
N GLY A 10 -11.22 23.47 4.69
CA GLY A 10 -12.38 23.04 3.90
C GLY A 10 -12.66 21.56 4.06
N GLU A 11 -13.64 21.07 3.30
CA GLU A 11 -14.04 19.66 3.29
C GLU A 11 -13.09 18.81 2.43
N ALA A 12 -12.88 17.55 2.78
CA ALA A 12 -11.94 16.68 2.07
C ALA A 12 -12.26 16.55 0.56
N ALA A 13 -13.54 16.62 0.19
CA ALA A 13 -14.00 16.57 -1.19
C ALA A 13 -13.57 17.80 -2.01
N GLU A 14 -13.57 18.99 -1.40
CA GLU A 14 -13.12 20.21 -2.08
C GLU A 14 -11.60 20.16 -2.35
N LEU A 15 -10.85 19.55 -1.42
CA LEU A 15 -9.41 19.38 -1.61
C LEU A 15 -9.09 18.40 -2.75
N VAL A 16 -9.82 17.29 -2.88
CA VAL A 16 -9.51 16.30 -3.92
C VAL A 16 -9.67 16.91 -5.32
N ASP A 17 -10.71 17.72 -5.52
CA ASP A 17 -10.94 18.44 -6.77
C ASP A 17 -9.85 19.48 -7.03
N ALA A 18 -9.52 20.29 -6.02
CA ALA A 18 -8.44 21.28 -6.15
C ALA A 18 -7.08 20.64 -6.45
N LEU A 19 -6.76 19.52 -5.80
CA LEU A 19 -5.51 18.78 -6.04
C LEU A 19 -5.42 18.24 -7.47
N SER A 20 -6.54 17.82 -8.05
CA SER A 20 -6.59 17.27 -9.41
C SER A 20 -6.11 18.25 -10.50
N ASP A 21 -6.09 19.55 -10.21
CA ASP A 21 -5.59 20.58 -11.12
C ASP A 21 -4.07 20.80 -11.04
N TYR A 22 -3.40 20.33 -9.98
CA TYR A 22 -1.96 20.51 -9.80
C TYR A 22 -1.16 19.26 -10.16
N PRO A 23 -0.02 19.39 -10.87
CA PRO A 23 0.85 18.25 -11.13
C PRO A 23 1.54 17.83 -9.83
N PHE A 24 1.12 16.71 -9.24
CA PHE A 24 1.82 16.06 -8.12
C PHE A 24 1.80 14.54 -8.34
N GLU A 25 2.64 13.83 -7.57
CA GLU A 25 2.63 12.36 -7.54
C GLU A 25 2.19 11.88 -6.15
N ILE A 26 2.79 12.44 -5.10
CA ILE A 26 2.49 12.11 -3.70
C ILE A 26 2.40 13.40 -2.91
N ALA A 27 1.33 13.56 -2.13
CA ALA A 27 1.17 14.64 -1.17
C ALA A 27 0.94 14.08 0.25
N SER A 28 1.44 14.80 1.24
CA SER A 28 1.27 14.50 2.66
C SER A 28 0.76 15.75 3.36
N PHE A 29 -0.29 15.63 4.16
CA PHE A 29 -0.88 16.75 4.88
C PHE A 29 -0.55 16.64 6.37
N GLN A 30 -0.06 17.73 6.95
CA GLN A 30 0.28 17.81 8.36
C GLN A 30 -0.97 17.72 9.26
N SER A 31 -0.78 17.50 10.56
CA SER A 31 -1.89 17.51 11.52
C SER A 31 -2.54 18.90 11.58
N ARG A 32 -3.87 18.94 11.72
CA ARG A 32 -4.62 20.16 12.03
C ARG A 32 -4.55 20.54 13.53
N TYR A 33 -4.06 19.64 14.37
CA TYR A 33 -4.03 19.79 15.83
C TYR A 33 -2.60 19.98 16.33
N ARG A 34 -2.33 21.11 16.98
CA ARG A 34 -1.03 21.39 17.62
C ARG A 34 -0.75 20.43 18.78
N GLU A 35 -1.80 19.89 19.39
CA GLU A 35 -1.77 18.93 20.48
C GLU A 35 -0.99 17.65 20.11
N TRP A 36 -0.96 17.29 18.83
CA TRP A 36 -0.20 16.14 18.33
C TRP A 36 1.31 16.41 18.22
N GLN A 37 1.74 17.67 18.26
CA GLN A 37 3.12 18.10 17.95
C GLN A 37 3.95 18.45 19.20
N THR A 38 3.39 18.34 20.40
CA THR A 38 4.10 18.67 21.64
C THR A 38 4.98 17.49 22.10
N LYS A 39 6.14 17.81 22.70
CA LYS A 39 7.30 16.91 22.94
C LYS A 39 7.03 15.59 23.69
N GLU A 40 5.82 15.36 24.21
CA GLU A 40 5.49 14.17 24.98
C GLU A 40 4.46 13.21 24.34
N LYS A 41 3.84 13.48 23.17
CA LYS A 41 2.81 12.55 22.64
C LYS A 41 2.82 12.38 21.10
N TYR A 42 2.98 11.10 20.71
CA TYR A 42 2.80 10.48 19.38
C TYR A 42 3.66 11.01 18.21
N TRP A 43 4.64 10.21 17.81
CA TRP A 43 5.37 10.41 16.55
C TRP A 43 4.67 9.66 15.42
N ALA A 44 3.91 10.39 14.60
CA ALA A 44 3.21 9.78 13.47
C ALA A 44 4.21 9.19 12.46
N PRO A 45 3.94 7.98 11.93
CA PRO A 45 4.62 7.48 10.74
C PRO A 45 4.57 8.49 9.59
N SER A 46 5.50 8.38 8.64
CA SER A 46 5.53 9.22 7.45
C SER A 46 5.96 8.41 6.23
N PHE A 47 5.90 9.04 5.06
CA PHE A 47 6.51 8.50 3.84
C PHE A 47 8.05 8.57 3.84
N GLY A 48 8.67 9.27 4.79
CA GLY A 48 10.09 9.61 4.78
C GLY A 48 10.41 10.68 3.73
N GLY A 49 11.67 10.75 3.27
CA GLY A 49 12.03 11.61 2.12
C GLY A 49 11.73 13.11 2.27
N ALA A 50 11.70 13.65 3.49
CA ALA A 50 11.26 15.02 3.83
C ALA A 50 9.77 15.32 3.56
N HIS A 51 8.92 14.29 3.52
CA HIS A 51 7.48 14.45 3.74
C HIS A 51 7.19 14.76 5.22
N PHE A 52 6.09 15.49 5.47
CA PHE A 52 5.57 15.63 6.81
C PHE A 52 5.17 14.28 7.40
N PRO A 53 5.26 14.10 8.73
CA PRO A 53 4.53 13.05 9.42
C PRO A 53 3.05 13.04 9.01
N HIS A 54 2.45 11.84 8.96
CA HIS A 54 1.03 11.72 8.61
C HIS A 54 0.18 12.51 9.60
N GLY A 55 -0.60 13.45 9.04
CA GLY A 55 -1.56 14.27 9.75
C GLY A 55 -2.98 13.81 9.49
N TRP A 56 -3.77 14.61 8.79
CA TRP A 56 -5.16 14.25 8.53
C TRP A 56 -5.38 13.47 7.23
N ALA A 57 -4.45 13.58 6.26
CA ALA A 57 -4.56 12.89 4.97
C ALA A 57 -3.21 12.67 4.26
N CYS A 58 -3.25 11.88 3.19
CA CYS A 58 -2.27 11.88 2.10
C CYS A 58 -2.98 11.78 0.74
N ALA A 59 -2.30 12.10 -0.35
CA ALA A 59 -2.84 11.93 -1.69
C ALA A 59 -1.83 11.31 -2.66
N PHE A 60 -2.36 10.63 -3.67
CA PHE A 60 -1.61 10.01 -4.75
C PHE A 60 -2.18 10.44 -6.09
N ARG A 61 -1.32 10.63 -7.09
CA ARG A 61 -1.73 10.90 -8.47
C ARG A 61 -0.82 10.21 -9.47
N GLY A 62 -1.41 9.61 -10.51
CA GLY A 62 -0.67 8.98 -11.61
C GLY A 62 0.38 7.98 -11.11
N GLU A 63 1.64 8.18 -11.53
CA GLU A 63 2.78 7.34 -11.12
C GLU A 63 3.02 7.31 -9.60
N GLY A 64 2.50 8.29 -8.84
CA GLY A 64 2.55 8.27 -7.38
C GLY A 64 1.91 7.02 -6.76
N HIS A 65 0.88 6.46 -7.40
CA HIS A 65 0.26 5.20 -6.98
C HIS A 65 1.24 4.01 -7.05
N ARG A 66 2.32 4.07 -7.84
CA ARG A 66 3.36 3.03 -7.87
C ARG A 66 4.22 2.99 -6.61
N SER A 67 4.11 4.00 -5.75
CA SER A 67 4.71 3.98 -4.42
C SER A 67 3.85 3.24 -3.40
N LEU A 68 2.72 2.64 -3.81
CA LEU A 68 1.94 1.72 -2.99
C LEU A 68 2.29 0.27 -3.32
N VAL A 69 2.12 -0.62 -2.36
CA VAL A 69 2.22 -2.08 -2.57
C VAL A 69 1.21 -2.57 -3.62
N SER A 70 0.06 -1.92 -3.74
CA SER A 70 -0.94 -2.09 -4.80
C SER A 70 -2.00 -1.01 -4.67
N ARG A 71 -2.82 -0.79 -5.71
CA ARG A 71 -4.04 0.02 -5.60
C ARG A 71 -5.08 -0.64 -4.70
N ARG A 72 -5.18 -1.98 -4.71
CA ARG A 72 -6.07 -2.76 -3.82
C ARG A 72 -5.81 -2.49 -2.33
N TRP A 73 -4.60 -2.05 -1.98
CA TRP A 73 -4.27 -1.65 -0.61
C TRP A 73 -5.20 -0.55 -0.10
N LEU A 74 -5.53 0.40 -0.98
CA LEU A 74 -6.41 1.53 -0.66
C LEU A 74 -7.79 1.04 -0.21
N ASP A 75 -8.29 -0.07 -0.75
CA ASP A 75 -9.63 -0.57 -0.44
C ASP A 75 -9.72 -1.27 0.93
N THR A 76 -8.59 -1.45 1.63
CA THR A 76 -8.52 -2.29 2.83
C THR A 76 -8.21 -1.54 4.13
N GLY A 77 -7.80 -0.28 4.04
CA GLY A 77 -7.38 0.46 5.23
C GLY A 77 -8.48 1.17 6.00
N PRO A 78 -8.21 1.55 7.26
CA PRO A 78 -9.15 2.25 8.12
C PRO A 78 -9.15 3.75 7.82
N TRP A 79 -9.55 4.12 6.61
CA TRP A 79 -9.59 5.51 6.13
C TRP A 79 -10.80 5.72 5.23
N HIS A 80 -11.09 6.99 4.95
CA HIS A 80 -12.04 7.36 3.91
C HIS A 80 -11.28 7.70 2.63
N LEU A 81 -11.68 7.08 1.50
CA LEU A 81 -11.11 7.36 0.19
C LEU A 81 -11.99 8.33 -0.57
N LEU A 82 -11.35 9.32 -1.19
CA LEU A 82 -11.98 10.20 -2.16
C LEU A 82 -11.21 10.12 -3.47
N HIS A 83 -11.92 9.95 -4.57
CA HIS A 83 -11.34 9.94 -5.91
C HIS A 83 -11.70 11.23 -6.63
N GLY A 84 -10.70 11.85 -7.25
CA GLY A 84 -10.85 13.04 -8.08
C GLY A 84 -10.41 12.78 -9.52
N PRO A 85 -10.60 13.78 -10.40
CA PRO A 85 -10.12 13.73 -11.78
C PRO A 85 -8.61 13.47 -11.88
N ASN A 86 -8.15 13.08 -13.08
CA ASN A 86 -6.72 12.90 -13.40
C ASN A 86 -5.99 11.85 -12.57
N ASP A 87 -6.71 10.78 -12.20
CA ASP A 87 -6.19 9.70 -11.35
C ASP A 87 -5.68 10.25 -10.02
N THR A 88 -6.43 11.13 -9.38
CA THR A 88 -6.13 11.65 -8.04
C THR A 88 -6.90 10.84 -7.00
N THR A 89 -6.21 10.40 -5.96
CA THR A 89 -6.83 9.76 -4.79
C THR A 89 -6.39 10.48 -3.52
N LEU A 90 -7.34 10.91 -2.69
CA LEU A 90 -7.11 11.42 -1.35
C LEU A 90 -7.49 10.34 -0.33
N VAL A 91 -6.59 10.08 0.61
CA VAL A 91 -6.78 9.15 1.73
C VAL A 91 -6.92 9.98 3.00
N GLN A 92 -8.13 10.03 3.55
CA GLN A 92 -8.44 10.76 4.78
C GLN A 92 -8.36 9.82 5.99
N PHE A 93 -7.49 10.14 6.94
CA PHE A 93 -7.18 9.27 8.09
C PHE A 93 -8.15 9.43 9.26
N HIS A 94 -8.85 10.56 9.38
CA HIS A 94 -9.86 10.77 10.41
C HIS A 94 -10.94 11.75 9.96
N ASP A 95 -12.10 11.71 10.61
CA ASP A 95 -13.16 12.69 10.44
C ASP A 95 -12.67 14.07 10.91
N LEU A 96 -12.83 15.08 10.06
CA LEU A 96 -12.37 16.45 10.28
C LEU A 96 -13.20 17.20 11.32
N LYS A 97 -14.36 16.67 11.72
CA LYS A 97 -15.25 17.24 12.73
C LYS A 97 -14.90 16.82 14.16
N LEU A 98 -14.00 15.85 14.32
CA LEU A 98 -13.63 15.32 15.63
C LEU A 98 -12.72 16.28 16.41
N GLY A 99 -12.74 16.16 17.74
CA GLY A 99 -11.73 16.77 18.59
C GLY A 99 -10.37 16.07 18.46
N ALA A 100 -9.29 16.75 18.87
CA ALA A 100 -7.91 16.28 18.68
C ALA A 100 -7.65 14.85 19.19
N ALA A 101 -8.24 14.45 20.32
CA ALA A 101 -8.04 13.13 20.93
C ALA A 101 -8.73 12.00 20.15
N GLU A 102 -9.98 12.22 19.75
CA GLU A 102 -10.77 11.25 18.98
C GLU A 102 -10.24 11.12 17.55
N ALA A 103 -9.91 12.26 16.91
CA ALA A 103 -9.24 12.29 15.62
C ALA A 103 -7.93 11.49 15.64
N LEU A 104 -7.13 11.63 16.70
CA LEU A 104 -5.88 10.87 16.83
C LEU A 104 -6.13 9.37 17.01
N ALA A 105 -7.15 8.99 17.78
CA ALA A 105 -7.52 7.59 17.96
C ALA A 105 -7.93 6.95 16.63
N GLN A 106 -8.65 7.67 15.78
CA GLN A 106 -9.03 7.22 14.45
C GLN A 106 -7.85 7.18 13.47
N ALA A 107 -6.98 8.19 13.49
CA ALA A 107 -5.88 8.33 12.54
C ALA A 107 -4.73 7.34 12.76
N LYS A 108 -4.44 6.97 14.01
CA LYS A 108 -3.33 6.08 14.38
C LYS A 108 -3.26 4.77 13.57
N PRO A 109 -4.31 3.93 13.55
CA PRO A 109 -4.26 2.67 12.79
C PRO A 109 -4.06 2.92 11.29
N ALA A 110 -4.62 4.01 10.76
CA ALA A 110 -4.49 4.41 9.36
C ALA A 110 -3.05 4.85 9.02
N HIS A 111 -2.42 5.63 9.90
CA HIS A 111 -1.02 6.04 9.75
C HIS A 111 -0.06 4.86 9.75
N GLU A 112 -0.27 3.88 10.62
CA GLU A 112 0.54 2.66 10.65
C GLU A 112 0.36 1.81 9.39
N HIS A 113 -0.88 1.73 8.90
CA HIS A 113 -1.22 0.96 7.72
C HIS A 113 -0.75 1.61 6.41
N MET A 114 -0.68 2.94 6.35
CA MET A 114 -0.20 3.67 5.18
C MET A 114 1.31 3.86 5.21
N GLY A 115 1.87 4.22 6.37
CA GLY A 115 3.23 4.73 6.51
C GLY A 115 4.35 3.73 6.22
N HIS A 116 5.59 4.23 6.31
CA HIS A 116 6.79 3.42 6.16
C HIS A 116 6.99 2.47 7.36
N SER A 117 6.37 1.28 7.32
CA SER A 117 6.52 0.22 8.32
C SER A 117 6.72 -1.15 7.66
N ASN A 118 6.88 -2.22 8.45
CA ASN A 118 7.00 -3.59 7.94
C ASN A 118 5.67 -4.14 7.39
N GLU A 119 4.55 -3.52 7.75
CA GLU A 119 3.18 -3.95 7.42
C GLU A 119 2.41 -2.86 6.64
N GLY A 120 3.04 -1.70 6.39
CA GLY A 120 2.41 -0.58 5.73
C GLY A 120 2.25 -0.81 4.22
N GLY A 121 1.50 0.09 3.57
CA GLY A 121 1.29 0.07 2.13
C GLY A 121 2.30 0.86 1.32
N PHE A 122 3.06 1.76 1.94
CA PHE A 122 3.95 2.64 1.22
C PHE A 122 5.33 2.03 0.97
N LEU A 123 5.78 2.05 -0.28
CA LEU A 123 7.09 1.65 -0.77
C LEU A 123 7.95 2.92 -0.96
N ARG A 124 8.78 3.23 0.04
CA ARG A 124 9.69 4.39 -0.04
C ARG A 124 10.73 4.20 -1.15
N THR A 125 11.17 5.30 -1.74
CA THR A 125 12.32 5.36 -2.67
C THR A 125 13.47 6.16 -2.04
N PRO A 126 14.71 5.63 -2.00
CA PRO A 126 15.08 4.26 -2.36
C PRO A 126 14.44 3.23 -1.41
N TYR A 127 14.12 2.06 -1.97
CA TYR A 127 13.59 0.93 -1.21
C TYR A 127 14.73 0.09 -0.66
N VAL A 128 14.57 -0.42 0.56
CA VAL A 128 15.56 -1.28 1.23
C VAL A 128 14.97 -2.67 1.37
N TYR A 129 15.42 -3.57 0.50
CA TYR A 129 15.06 -4.98 0.54
C TYR A 129 15.57 -5.62 1.83
N ARG A 130 14.74 -6.47 2.46
CA ARG A 130 15.08 -7.18 3.70
C ARG A 130 15.08 -8.70 3.54
N LYS A 131 14.42 -9.18 2.50
CA LYS A 131 14.35 -10.56 2.06
C LYS A 131 14.86 -10.63 0.63
N GLU A 132 15.62 -11.67 0.35
CA GLU A 132 15.97 -12.03 -1.01
C GLU A 132 14.76 -12.69 -1.67
N ILE A 133 14.27 -12.14 -2.77
CA ILE A 133 13.15 -12.72 -3.52
C ILE A 133 13.71 -13.71 -4.54
N LYS A 134 13.54 -15.01 -4.26
CA LYS A 134 13.96 -16.09 -5.15
C LYS A 134 12.75 -16.75 -5.80
N GLY A 135 12.83 -16.94 -7.11
CA GLY A 135 11.76 -17.55 -7.87
C GLY A 135 12.19 -17.90 -9.29
N PHE A 136 11.25 -18.49 -10.03
CA PHE A 136 11.40 -18.79 -11.44
C PHE A 136 10.70 -17.72 -12.26
N TYR A 137 11.41 -17.15 -13.25
CA TYR A 137 10.82 -16.15 -14.13
C TYR A 137 10.06 -16.82 -15.27
N ASP A 138 8.75 -16.57 -15.34
CA ASP A 138 7.90 -16.97 -16.46
C ASP A 138 7.93 -15.87 -17.52
N ALA A 139 8.75 -16.05 -18.55
CA ALA A 139 8.93 -15.05 -19.61
C ALA A 139 7.66 -14.80 -20.43
N SER A 140 6.75 -15.77 -20.54
CA SER A 140 5.52 -15.64 -21.32
C SER A 140 4.53 -14.69 -20.64
N ARG A 141 4.53 -14.68 -19.31
CA ARG A 141 3.66 -13.86 -18.47
C ARG A 141 4.35 -12.66 -17.85
N ARG A 142 5.69 -12.60 -17.94
CA ARG A 142 6.54 -11.61 -17.25
C ARG A 142 6.32 -11.61 -15.74
N VAL A 143 6.17 -12.80 -15.17
CA VAL A 143 5.87 -13.00 -13.74
C VAL A 143 7.02 -13.73 -13.06
N LEU A 144 7.43 -13.23 -11.90
CA LEU A 144 8.35 -13.95 -11.01
C LEU A 144 7.55 -14.88 -10.10
N LYS A 145 7.71 -16.20 -10.27
CA LYS A 145 7.03 -17.23 -9.45
C LYS A 145 7.88 -17.63 -8.25
N VAL A 146 7.41 -17.32 -7.05
CA VAL A 146 8.00 -17.72 -5.76
C VAL A 146 7.24 -18.94 -5.23
N VAL A 147 7.94 -20.06 -5.09
CA VAL A 147 7.34 -21.30 -4.56
C VAL A 147 7.39 -21.26 -3.02
N VAL A 148 6.24 -21.52 -2.39
CA VAL A 148 6.07 -21.57 -0.94
C VAL A 148 5.81 -23.01 -0.50
N LEU A 149 6.65 -23.50 0.41
CA LEU A 149 6.60 -24.90 0.89
C LEU A 149 6.36 -24.92 2.40
N GLY A 150 5.09 -25.00 2.83
CA GLY A 150 4.74 -25.22 4.23
C GLY A 150 5.10 -24.10 5.20
N ARG A 151 5.27 -22.86 4.70
CA ARG A 151 5.62 -21.70 5.52
C ARG A 151 4.64 -20.56 5.30
N THR A 152 4.51 -19.72 6.32
CA THR A 152 3.83 -18.43 6.17
C THR A 152 4.70 -17.45 5.39
N VAL A 153 4.09 -16.72 4.46
CA VAL A 153 4.72 -15.57 3.80
C VAL A 153 4.59 -14.33 4.70
N PRO A 154 5.70 -13.78 5.26
CA PRO A 154 5.63 -12.60 6.11
C PRO A 154 5.40 -11.33 5.28
N ALA A 155 4.79 -10.30 5.87
CA ALA A 155 4.47 -9.06 5.15
C ALA A 155 5.69 -8.33 4.58
N VAL A 156 6.84 -8.42 5.25
CA VAL A 156 8.10 -7.87 4.72
C VAL A 156 8.47 -8.51 3.39
N GLU A 157 8.23 -9.81 3.19
CA GLU A 157 8.49 -10.50 1.93
C GLU A 157 7.48 -10.10 0.85
N MET A 158 6.21 -9.92 1.23
CA MET A 158 5.18 -9.39 0.32
C MET A 158 5.53 -7.97 -0.15
N ARG A 159 5.99 -7.10 0.76
CA ARG A 159 6.44 -5.75 0.42
C ARG A 159 7.67 -5.76 -0.49
N ASP A 160 8.64 -6.63 -0.21
CA ASP A 160 9.83 -6.80 -1.05
C ASP A 160 9.45 -7.32 -2.44
N ALA A 161 8.46 -8.21 -2.57
CA ALA A 161 7.91 -8.63 -3.85
C ALA A 161 7.22 -7.48 -4.62
N CYS A 162 6.44 -6.63 -3.93
CA CYS A 162 5.86 -5.44 -4.55
C CYS A 162 6.92 -4.44 -5.02
N ALA A 163 7.98 -4.25 -4.23
CA ALA A 163 9.12 -3.43 -4.62
C ALA A 163 9.85 -4.04 -5.82
N ALA A 164 10.03 -5.36 -5.86
CA ALA A 164 10.67 -6.05 -6.97
C ALA A 164 9.93 -5.84 -8.30
N ARG A 165 8.58 -5.87 -8.26
CA ARG A 165 7.72 -5.50 -9.38
C ARG A 165 7.91 -4.02 -9.77
N ARG A 166 7.88 -3.10 -8.80
CA ARG A 166 8.00 -1.66 -9.06
C ARG A 166 9.35 -1.32 -9.70
N ASP A 167 10.42 -1.93 -9.19
CA ASP A 167 11.81 -1.61 -9.54
C ASP A 167 12.34 -2.45 -10.73
N ASN A 168 11.56 -3.43 -11.21
CA ASN A 168 12.02 -4.43 -12.19
C ASN A 168 13.33 -5.10 -11.74
N LEU A 169 13.33 -5.71 -10.54
CA LEU A 169 14.53 -6.15 -9.80
C LEU A 169 15.49 -7.07 -10.58
N LEU A 170 15.01 -7.85 -11.55
CA LEU A 170 15.83 -8.82 -12.27
C LEU A 170 16.81 -8.14 -13.23
N ALA A 171 16.32 -7.69 -14.39
CA ALA A 171 17.08 -6.96 -15.38
C ALA A 171 16.12 -6.26 -16.37
N PRO A 172 16.54 -5.20 -17.08
CA PRO A 172 15.70 -4.52 -18.07
C PRO A 172 15.12 -5.44 -19.15
N GLU A 173 15.85 -6.49 -19.54
CA GLU A 173 15.45 -7.53 -20.49
C GLU A 173 14.50 -8.59 -19.90
N GLN A 174 14.35 -8.61 -18.59
CA GLN A 174 13.43 -9.48 -17.84
C GLN A 174 12.48 -8.61 -16.99
N PRO A 175 11.58 -7.83 -17.62
CA PRO A 175 10.62 -7.01 -16.90
C PRO A 175 9.72 -7.88 -16.02
N VAL A 176 9.43 -7.39 -14.82
CA VAL A 176 8.59 -8.10 -13.85
C VAL A 176 7.27 -7.34 -13.74
N ASP A 177 6.26 -7.79 -14.49
CA ASP A 177 4.93 -7.20 -14.47
C ASP A 177 4.19 -7.56 -13.17
N ASN A 178 4.44 -8.75 -12.61
CA ASN A 178 3.96 -9.13 -11.28
C ASN A 178 4.79 -10.22 -10.59
N VAL A 179 4.51 -10.48 -9.31
CA VAL A 179 5.06 -11.60 -8.53
C VAL A 179 3.93 -12.54 -8.12
N ALA A 180 4.14 -13.83 -8.32
CA ALA A 180 3.21 -14.89 -7.94
C ALA A 180 3.77 -15.73 -6.80
N PHE A 181 2.96 -15.96 -5.76
CA PHE A 181 3.23 -16.95 -4.72
C PHE A 181 2.49 -18.24 -5.07
N VAL A 182 3.24 -19.32 -5.26
CA VAL A 182 2.74 -20.63 -5.66
C VAL A 182 2.80 -21.57 -4.46
N PHE A 183 1.65 -22.07 -4.03
CA PHE A 183 1.49 -22.99 -2.90
C PHE A 183 1.09 -24.37 -3.40
N LEU A 184 1.78 -25.43 -3.00
CA LEU A 184 1.45 -26.78 -3.45
C LEU A 184 0.13 -27.30 -2.85
N ASP A 185 -0.21 -26.86 -1.63
CA ASP A 185 -1.47 -27.20 -0.97
C ASP A 185 -2.53 -26.11 -1.24
N PRO A 186 -3.68 -26.45 -1.85
CA PRO A 186 -4.80 -25.53 -2.03
C PRO A 186 -5.32 -24.90 -0.75
N ALA A 187 -5.26 -25.60 0.39
CA ALA A 187 -5.68 -25.06 1.68
C ALA A 187 -4.71 -23.96 2.14
N GLU A 188 -3.41 -24.15 1.98
CA GLU A 188 -2.40 -23.12 2.29
C GLU A 188 -2.57 -21.89 1.41
N ALA A 189 -2.81 -22.08 0.11
CA ALA A 189 -3.04 -21.00 -0.83
C ALA A 189 -4.24 -20.14 -0.41
N ARG A 190 -5.38 -20.79 -0.10
CA ARG A 190 -6.60 -20.12 0.36
C ARG A 190 -6.40 -19.39 1.68
N ALA A 191 -5.62 -19.95 2.60
CA ALA A 191 -5.29 -19.28 3.87
C ALA A 191 -4.43 -18.02 3.67
N HIS A 192 -3.61 -17.96 2.61
CA HIS A 192 -2.77 -16.80 2.31
C HIS A 192 -3.44 -15.75 1.43
N LEU A 193 -4.45 -16.13 0.65
CA LEU A 193 -5.13 -15.25 -0.30
C LEU A 193 -5.60 -13.91 0.32
N PRO A 194 -6.23 -13.86 1.51
CA PRO A 194 -6.64 -12.61 2.14
C PRO A 194 -5.48 -11.65 2.45
N ARG A 195 -4.28 -12.19 2.67
CA ARG A 195 -3.07 -11.40 2.94
C ARG A 195 -2.34 -10.99 1.67
N LEU A 196 -2.34 -11.81 0.62
CA LEU A 196 -1.67 -11.49 -0.65
C LEU A 196 -2.48 -10.51 -1.50
N TRP A 197 -3.81 -10.60 -1.45
CA TRP A 197 -4.71 -9.82 -2.30
C TRP A 197 -4.55 -8.29 -2.14
N PRO A 198 -4.45 -7.71 -0.93
CA PRO A 198 -4.23 -6.28 -0.75
C PRO A 198 -2.90 -5.78 -1.34
N TYR A 199 -1.89 -6.66 -1.44
CA TYR A 199 -0.59 -6.37 -2.05
C TYR A 199 -0.61 -6.53 -3.59
N GLY A 200 -1.74 -6.98 -4.16
CA GLY A 200 -1.86 -7.27 -5.59
C GLY A 200 -0.87 -8.34 -6.07
N LEU A 201 -0.46 -9.23 -5.18
CA LEU A 201 0.42 -10.36 -5.46
C LEU A 201 -0.44 -11.55 -5.89
N GLU A 202 0.02 -12.29 -6.90
CA GLU A 202 -0.77 -13.43 -7.38
C GLU A 202 -0.70 -14.59 -6.40
N CYS A 203 -1.83 -15.27 -6.20
CA CYS A 203 -1.93 -16.45 -5.35
C CYS A 203 -2.27 -17.65 -6.23
N TRP A 204 -1.37 -18.62 -6.31
CA TRP A 204 -1.50 -19.80 -7.16
C TRP A 204 -1.42 -21.07 -6.34
N THR A 205 -2.08 -22.12 -6.83
CA THR A 205 -1.96 -23.47 -6.28
C THR A 205 -2.06 -24.54 -7.37
N VAL A 206 -1.99 -25.82 -6.99
CA VAL A 206 -2.16 -26.95 -7.89
C VAL A 206 -3.43 -27.70 -7.52
N ILE A 207 -4.39 -27.77 -8.44
CA ILE A 207 -5.65 -28.52 -8.29
C ILE A 207 -5.71 -29.49 -9.46
N ASP A 208 -5.87 -30.79 -9.18
CA ASP A 208 -5.92 -31.85 -10.19
C ASP A 208 -4.74 -31.78 -11.18
N ASP A 209 -3.53 -31.59 -10.65
CA ASP A 209 -2.27 -31.41 -11.41
C ASP A 209 -2.20 -30.16 -12.32
N VAL A 210 -3.12 -29.20 -12.13
CA VAL A 210 -3.16 -27.94 -12.89
C VAL A 210 -2.84 -26.74 -12.00
N GLU A 211 -1.84 -25.95 -12.42
CA GLU A 211 -1.58 -24.63 -11.82
C GLU A 211 -2.81 -23.72 -11.99
N THR A 212 -3.41 -23.33 -10.86
CA THR A 212 -4.66 -22.56 -10.80
C THR A 212 -4.43 -21.27 -10.02
N ARG A 213 -4.80 -20.13 -10.62
CA ARG A 213 -4.81 -18.82 -9.97
C ARG A 213 -6.05 -18.67 -9.10
N LEU A 214 -5.86 -18.24 -7.85
CA LEU A 214 -6.93 -18.01 -6.89
C LEU A 214 -7.28 -16.54 -6.68
N ASP A 215 -6.35 -15.61 -6.94
CA ASP A 215 -6.65 -14.19 -6.81
C ASP A 215 -7.43 -13.66 -8.01
N THR A 216 -8.63 -13.13 -7.74
CA THR A 216 -9.49 -12.46 -8.71
C THR A 216 -9.58 -10.96 -8.38
N GLU A 217 -10.34 -10.19 -9.16
CA GLU A 217 -10.65 -8.79 -8.84
C GLU A 217 -11.57 -8.67 -7.62
N GLU A 218 -12.34 -9.71 -7.30
CA GLU A 218 -13.20 -9.70 -6.13
C GLU A 218 -12.37 -9.81 -4.85
N ARG A 219 -12.71 -8.98 -3.86
CA ARG A 219 -12.06 -9.00 -2.55
C ARG A 219 -12.42 -10.31 -1.83
N PRO A 220 -11.42 -11.13 -1.43
CA PRO A 220 -11.69 -12.33 -0.66
C PRO A 220 -12.11 -11.97 0.78
N GLU A 221 -12.86 -12.87 1.41
CA GLU A 221 -13.22 -12.74 2.83
C GLU A 221 -11.97 -12.62 3.70
N GLY A 222 -12.02 -11.74 4.71
CA GLY A 222 -10.89 -11.46 5.59
C GLY A 222 -9.74 -10.67 4.97
N ALA A 223 -9.86 -10.20 3.72
CA ALA A 223 -8.82 -9.37 3.12
C ALA A 223 -8.65 -8.06 3.91
N GLY A 224 -7.43 -7.74 4.31
CA GLY A 224 -7.13 -6.56 5.13
C GLY A 224 -7.27 -6.77 6.65
N ASP A 225 -7.80 -7.91 7.09
CA ASP A 225 -7.82 -8.25 8.52
C ASP A 225 -6.39 -8.54 9.00
N ARG A 226 -5.99 -7.89 10.09
CA ARG A 226 -4.69 -8.11 10.72
C ARG A 226 -4.79 -9.34 11.62
N ALA A 227 -3.94 -10.34 11.39
CA ALA A 227 -3.71 -11.46 12.32
C ALA A 227 -2.89 -11.02 13.53
#